data_AF-X0W410-F1
#
_entry.id   AF-X0W410-F1
#
_cell.length_a   1.000
_cell.length_b   1.000
_cell.length_c   1.000
_cell.angle_alpha   90.00
_cell.angle_beta   90.00
_cell.angle_gamma   90.00
#
_symmetry.space_group_name_H-M   'P 1'
#
loop_
_entity.id
_entity.type
_entity.pdbx_description
1 polymer ?
#
loop_
_entity_poly.entity_id
_entity_poly.type
_entity_poly.pdbx_seq_one_letter_code
_entity_poly.pdbx_strand_id
1 'polypeptide(L)'
;SEQGTAVDRIHRLLGASVLGVIELSRGCGKGCRFCTMGAKKMEHLPPETIVNDLIANVEGGVTSVVSGSEDFFRYGASGPRVNFKRLRSLLVEMQREPDLSFMQIDHANISSVLQFDDEQLREIRELLTWRERTDFLWVNMGIESANGHLVVANGGGKIQPFRADDWEEMVREAAAKMTRTGFFPVFSIILGLPGETPDDVARTLELVRHLATRRAVVFPIFHEPWRPDGGEPFALEAMRADHFELFTTCYEINF
;
A
#
# COMPACT_ATOMS: atom_id res chain seq x y z
N SER A 1 20.96 -9.68 -15.91
CA SER A 1 19.56 -9.48 -15.49
C SER A 1 19.57 -9.11 -14.01
N GLU A 2 19.28 -7.86 -13.65
CA GLU A 2 19.03 -7.50 -12.24
C GLU A 2 17.64 -7.98 -11.81
N GLN A 3 17.46 -9.31 -11.76
CA GLN A 3 16.18 -9.95 -11.43
C GLN A 3 16.03 -10.29 -9.94
N GLY A 4 17.09 -10.15 -9.14
CA GLY A 4 17.04 -10.35 -7.69
C GLY A 4 16.69 -9.07 -6.93
N THR A 5 16.12 -9.21 -5.74
CA THR A 5 15.91 -8.08 -4.83
C THR A 5 17.21 -7.62 -4.14
N ALA A 6 18.26 -8.44 -4.17
CA ALA A 6 19.51 -8.23 -3.43
C ALA A 6 19.29 -8.07 -1.91
N VAL A 7 18.27 -8.76 -1.37
CA VAL A 7 17.99 -8.77 0.08
C VAL A 7 19.18 -9.32 0.88
N ASP A 8 19.92 -10.27 0.31
CA ASP A 8 21.15 -10.83 0.87
C ASP A 8 22.30 -9.82 1.01
N ARG A 9 22.21 -8.69 0.29
CA ARG A 9 23.20 -7.59 0.33
C ARG A 9 22.77 -6.44 1.24
N ILE A 10 21.60 -6.53 1.88
CA ILE A 10 21.15 -5.50 2.81
C ILE A 10 21.98 -5.60 4.09
N HIS A 11 22.59 -4.48 4.47
CA HIS A 11 23.29 -4.34 5.74
C HIS A 11 22.40 -3.55 6.70
N ARG A 12 22.59 -3.80 8.00
CA ARG A 12 21.92 -3.04 9.05
C ARG A 12 22.20 -1.55 8.92
N LEU A 13 21.24 -0.74 9.35
CA LEU A 13 21.43 0.69 9.54
C LEU A 13 22.54 0.96 10.57
N LEU A 14 23.31 2.02 10.33
CA LEU A 14 24.37 2.49 11.24
C LEU A 14 23.90 3.65 12.14
N GLY A 15 22.64 4.06 11.99
CA GLY A 15 21.99 5.14 12.71
C GLY A 15 20.58 5.37 12.16
N ALA A 16 19.88 6.38 12.68
CA ALA A 16 18.52 6.67 12.25
C ALA A 16 18.40 6.93 10.74
N SER A 17 17.37 6.35 10.14
CA SER A 17 16.99 6.60 8.75
C SER A 17 16.08 7.82 8.65
N VAL A 18 16.00 8.38 7.44
CA VAL A 18 15.06 9.47 7.13
C VAL A 18 13.64 9.00 7.45
N LEU A 19 12.93 9.76 8.29
CA LEU A 19 11.56 9.46 8.76
C LEU A 19 11.42 8.13 9.54
N GLY A 20 12.50 7.49 9.97
CA GLY A 20 12.43 6.21 10.69
C GLY A 20 11.98 5.05 9.81
N VAL A 21 12.28 5.08 8.51
CA VAL A 21 11.97 3.98 7.58
C VAL A 21 12.71 2.71 8.00
N ILE A 22 11.98 1.60 8.12
CA ILE A 22 12.50 0.25 8.37
C ILE A 22 12.03 -0.67 7.25
N GLU A 23 12.94 -1.15 6.40
CA GLU A 23 12.57 -2.04 5.29
C GLU A 23 12.16 -3.42 5.82
N LEU A 24 10.91 -3.84 5.57
CA LEU A 24 10.46 -5.18 5.93
C LEU A 24 10.64 -6.16 4.77
N SER A 25 10.53 -5.65 3.54
CA SER A 25 10.49 -6.48 2.34
C SER A 25 10.82 -5.66 1.12
N ARG A 26 11.42 -6.33 0.14
CA ARG A 26 11.78 -5.73 -1.14
C ARG A 26 11.08 -6.43 -2.28
N GLY A 27 10.55 -5.64 -3.22
CA GLY A 27 9.80 -6.13 -4.38
C GLY A 27 8.32 -6.30 -4.09
N CYS A 28 7.51 -6.34 -5.15
CA CYS A 28 6.06 -6.49 -5.04
C CYS A 28 5.55 -7.69 -5.85
N GLY A 29 6.12 -8.01 -7.01
CA GLY A 29 5.78 -9.20 -7.79
C GLY A 29 4.33 -9.21 -8.31
N LYS A 30 3.64 -8.08 -8.28
CA LYS A 30 2.25 -7.91 -8.73
C LYS A 30 2.13 -7.57 -10.22
N GLY A 31 3.25 -7.33 -10.91
CA GLY A 31 3.30 -7.19 -12.37
C GLY A 31 2.78 -5.88 -12.93
N CYS A 32 2.57 -4.85 -12.10
CA CYS A 32 2.14 -3.53 -12.58
C CYS A 32 3.20 -2.93 -13.53
N ARG A 33 2.80 -2.57 -14.76
CA ARG A 33 3.73 -2.14 -15.83
C ARG A 33 4.36 -0.76 -15.57
N PHE A 34 3.62 0.10 -14.87
CA PHE A 34 4.06 1.42 -14.43
C PHE A 34 4.97 1.38 -13.19
N CYS A 35 5.00 0.27 -12.44
CA CYS A 35 5.71 0.18 -11.16
C CYS A 35 7.11 -0.44 -11.30
N THR A 36 8.13 0.21 -10.76
CA THR A 36 9.52 -0.29 -10.72
C THR A 36 9.64 -1.61 -9.94
N MET A 37 8.78 -1.83 -8.95
CA MET A 37 8.76 -3.00 -8.07
C MET A 37 7.82 -4.11 -8.54
N GLY A 38 6.93 -3.82 -9.51
CA GLY A 38 5.93 -4.75 -10.02
C GLY A 38 6.54 -6.05 -10.56
N ALA A 39 7.68 -5.95 -11.25
CA ALA A 39 8.37 -7.11 -11.85
C ALA A 39 9.31 -7.86 -10.88
N LYS A 40 9.67 -7.26 -9.73
CA LYS A 40 10.58 -7.87 -8.75
C LYS A 40 9.76 -8.71 -7.78
N LYS A 41 10.05 -10.00 -7.66
CA LYS A 41 9.42 -10.86 -6.65
C LYS A 41 9.59 -10.23 -5.28
N MET A 42 8.57 -10.31 -4.43
CA MET A 42 8.72 -9.88 -3.04
C MET A 42 9.57 -10.88 -2.25
N GLU A 43 10.57 -10.35 -1.57
CA GLU A 43 11.42 -11.07 -0.64
C GLU A 43 11.41 -10.34 0.71
N HIS A 44 11.29 -11.09 1.79
CA HIS A 44 11.16 -10.55 3.14
C HIS A 44 12.51 -10.55 3.84
N LEU A 45 12.84 -9.46 4.54
CA LEU A 45 14.05 -9.39 5.34
C LEU A 45 13.93 -10.29 6.58
N PRO A 46 15.03 -10.86 7.09
CA PRO A 46 15.04 -11.59 8.35
C PRO A 46 14.54 -10.69 9.50
N PRO A 47 13.76 -11.23 10.46
CA PRO A 47 13.30 -10.46 11.62
C PRO A 47 14.44 -9.80 12.40
N GLU A 48 15.59 -10.47 12.53
CA GLU A 48 16.77 -9.92 13.19
C GLU A 48 17.28 -8.64 12.52
N THR A 49 17.33 -8.60 11.19
CA THR A 49 17.73 -7.40 10.44
C THR A 49 16.75 -6.25 10.70
N ILE A 50 15.45 -6.53 10.63
CA ILE A 50 14.38 -5.54 10.83
C ILE A 50 14.43 -4.96 12.23
N VAL A 51 14.61 -5.80 13.25
CA VAL A 51 14.68 -5.37 14.66
C VAL A 51 15.97 -4.59 14.92
N ASN A 52 17.09 -4.95 14.30
CA ASN A 52 18.31 -4.15 14.42
C ASN A 52 18.16 -2.76 13.77
N ASP A 53 17.49 -2.65 12.63
CA ASP A 53 17.21 -1.37 11.97
C ASP A 53 16.23 -0.50 12.79
N LEU A 54 15.26 -1.15 13.44
CA LEU A 54 14.39 -0.50 14.42
C LEU A 54 15.18 0.07 15.59
N ILE A 55 16.05 -0.73 16.22
CA ILE A 55 16.88 -0.31 17.36
C ILE A 55 17.78 0.87 16.95
N ALA A 56 18.42 0.81 15.78
CA ALA A 56 19.25 1.90 15.28
C ALA A 56 18.48 3.22 15.10
N ASN A 57 17.19 3.15 14.74
CA ASN A 57 16.31 4.32 14.70
C ASN A 57 16.01 4.86 16.09
N VAL A 58 15.64 3.99 17.03
CA VAL A 58 15.30 4.38 18.42
C VAL A 58 16.52 4.97 19.14
N GLU A 59 17.70 4.34 19.02
CA GLU A 59 18.97 4.86 19.55
C GLU A 59 19.35 6.22 18.93
N GLY A 60 18.95 6.45 17.68
CA GLY A 60 19.09 7.74 17.00
C GLY A 60 18.01 8.77 17.36
N GLY A 61 17.13 8.48 18.31
CA GLY A 61 16.06 9.37 18.80
C GLY A 61 14.76 9.30 18.00
N VAL A 62 14.64 8.38 17.03
CA VAL A 62 13.43 8.20 16.22
C VAL A 62 12.58 7.09 16.81
N THR A 63 11.59 7.46 17.61
CA THR A 63 10.69 6.54 18.32
C THR A 63 9.37 6.27 17.60
N SER A 64 9.13 6.98 16.49
CA SER A 64 8.01 6.74 15.57
C SER A 64 8.58 6.38 14.21
N VAL A 65 8.30 5.16 13.75
CA VAL A 65 8.93 4.56 12.57
C VAL A 65 7.90 4.29 11.48
N VAL A 66 8.34 3.98 10.26
CA VAL A 66 7.45 3.65 9.14
C VAL A 66 7.94 2.42 8.39
N SER A 67 7.01 1.55 7.98
CA SER A 67 7.35 0.33 7.24
C SER A 67 7.84 0.65 5.82
N GLY A 68 9.06 0.29 5.46
CA GLY A 68 9.49 0.20 4.06
C GLY A 68 9.05 -1.14 3.46
N SER A 69 7.91 -1.17 2.79
CA SER A 69 7.41 -2.37 2.09
C SER A 69 6.33 -1.99 1.10
N GLU A 70 6.31 -2.66 -0.06
CA GLU A 70 5.25 -2.53 -1.06
C GLU A 70 3.91 -3.17 -0.61
N ASP A 71 3.95 -4.02 0.42
CA ASP A 71 2.78 -4.69 0.98
C ASP A 71 3.04 -5.16 2.41
N PHE A 72 2.85 -4.28 3.40
CA PHE A 72 3.08 -4.58 4.82
C PHE A 72 2.40 -5.88 5.28
N PHE A 73 1.12 -6.05 4.93
CA PHE A 73 0.31 -7.19 5.34
C PHE A 73 0.77 -8.54 4.77
N ARG A 74 1.66 -8.51 3.77
CA ARG A 74 2.19 -9.71 3.12
C ARG A 74 3.51 -10.18 3.72
N TYR A 75 4.06 -9.52 4.74
CA TYR A 75 5.31 -9.96 5.38
C TYR A 75 5.25 -11.43 5.81
N GLY A 76 6.29 -12.20 5.45
CA GLY A 76 6.42 -13.62 5.79
C GLY A 76 5.53 -14.56 4.97
N ALA A 77 4.85 -14.07 3.94
CA ALA A 77 4.11 -14.87 2.99
C ALA A 77 5.05 -15.61 2.01
N SER A 78 4.54 -16.70 1.42
CA SER A 78 5.13 -17.29 0.22
C SER A 78 4.09 -17.21 -0.90
N GLY A 79 4.19 -16.16 -1.72
CA GLY A 79 3.23 -15.88 -2.80
C GLY A 79 2.08 -14.96 -2.34
N PRO A 80 0.86 -15.11 -2.90
CA PRO A 80 -0.22 -14.14 -2.70
C PRO A 80 -1.00 -14.31 -1.38
N ARG A 81 -0.81 -15.43 -0.66
CA ARG A 81 -1.52 -15.70 0.60
C ARG A 81 -0.79 -15.07 1.77
N VAL A 82 -1.50 -14.25 2.54
CA VAL A 82 -0.94 -13.57 3.72
C VAL A 82 -0.54 -14.58 4.81
N ASN A 83 0.42 -14.19 5.65
CA ASN A 83 0.89 -15.02 6.76
C ASN A 83 0.80 -14.26 8.09
N PHE A 84 -0.42 -14.21 8.64
CA PHE A 84 -0.70 -13.53 9.90
C PHE A 84 0.26 -13.93 11.02
N LYS A 85 0.56 -15.22 11.19
CA LYS A 85 1.46 -15.69 12.26
C LYS A 85 2.86 -15.11 12.16
N ARG A 86 3.41 -15.00 10.94
CA ARG A 86 4.75 -14.43 10.72
C ARG A 86 4.76 -12.92 10.91
N LEU A 87 3.77 -12.21 10.35
CA LEU A 87 3.62 -10.76 10.55
C LEU A 87 3.45 -10.44 12.04
N ARG A 88 2.50 -11.09 12.72
CA ARG A 88 2.28 -10.94 14.17
C ARG A 88 3.55 -11.21 14.97
N SER A 89 4.28 -12.28 14.67
CA SER A 89 5.53 -12.60 15.37
C SER A 89 6.58 -11.51 15.22
N LEU A 90 6.70 -10.90 14.04
CA LEU A 90 7.60 -9.77 13.83
C LEU A 90 7.18 -8.57 14.67
N LEU A 91 5.90 -8.18 14.60
CA LEU A 91 5.40 -7.01 15.33
C LEU A 91 5.51 -7.17 16.84
N VAL A 92 5.27 -8.38 17.37
CA VAL A 92 5.50 -8.69 18.80
C VAL A 92 6.98 -8.56 19.18
N GLU A 93 7.90 -8.96 18.30
CA GLU A 93 9.34 -8.78 18.56
C GLU A 93 9.72 -7.30 18.55
N MET A 94 9.21 -6.53 17.59
CA MET A 94 9.43 -5.08 17.50
C MET A 94 8.90 -4.34 18.73
N GLN A 95 7.72 -4.73 19.24
CA GLN A 95 7.10 -4.12 20.44
C GLN A 95 7.95 -4.28 21.71
N ARG A 96 8.93 -5.21 21.74
CA ARG A 96 9.83 -5.37 22.89
C ARG A 96 10.81 -4.22 23.05
N GLU A 97 11.02 -3.42 22.00
CA GLU A 97 11.85 -2.22 22.08
C GLU A 97 11.13 -1.17 22.95
N PRO A 98 11.60 -0.89 24.17
CA PRO A 98 10.82 -0.15 25.16
C PRO A 98 10.42 1.25 24.70
N ASP A 99 11.29 1.95 23.96
CA ASP A 99 11.07 3.35 23.58
C ASP A 99 10.35 3.55 22.26
N LEU A 100 9.99 2.45 21.60
CA LEU A 100 9.20 2.46 20.41
C LEU A 100 7.75 2.90 20.72
N SER A 101 7.31 3.98 20.07
CA SER A 101 6.03 4.64 20.37
C SER A 101 4.92 4.29 19.38
N PHE A 102 5.28 4.27 18.09
CA PHE A 102 4.35 4.11 16.98
C PHE A 102 5.04 3.57 15.72
N MET A 103 4.32 2.78 14.92
CA MET A 103 4.74 2.41 13.57
C MET A 103 3.66 2.70 12.54
N GLN A 104 3.99 3.58 11.60
CA GLN A 104 3.18 3.88 10.42
C GLN A 104 3.35 2.80 9.36
N ILE A 105 2.28 2.53 8.60
CA ILE A 105 2.33 1.69 7.41
C ILE A 105 2.49 2.59 6.19
N ASP A 106 3.48 2.27 5.36
CA ASP A 106 3.68 2.95 4.07
C ASP A 106 2.69 2.39 3.03
N HIS A 107 2.91 1.17 2.51
CA HIS A 107 2.03 0.59 1.49
C HIS A 107 1.40 -0.76 1.88
N ALA A 108 0.21 -0.99 1.35
CA ALA A 108 -0.51 -2.26 1.40
C ALA A 108 -1.27 -2.52 0.10
N ASN A 109 -1.58 -3.79 -0.17
CA ASN A 109 -2.54 -4.15 -1.23
C ASN A 109 -3.92 -4.46 -0.67
N ILE A 110 -4.96 -4.00 -1.36
CA ILE A 110 -6.38 -4.32 -1.09
C ILE A 110 -6.59 -5.84 -0.99
N SER A 111 -5.99 -6.60 -1.93
CA SER A 111 -6.06 -8.07 -1.94
C SER A 111 -5.49 -8.72 -0.66
N SER A 112 -4.53 -8.06 -0.01
CA SER A 112 -3.87 -8.57 1.20
C SER A 112 -4.73 -8.27 2.42
N VAL A 113 -5.23 -7.05 2.55
CA VAL A 113 -6.15 -6.62 3.62
C VAL A 113 -7.38 -7.52 3.70
N LEU A 114 -7.99 -7.85 2.56
CA LEU A 114 -9.21 -8.65 2.52
C LEU A 114 -9.06 -10.08 3.04
N GLN A 115 -7.83 -10.61 3.09
CA GLN A 115 -7.54 -11.95 3.60
C GLN A 115 -7.50 -12.04 5.13
N PHE A 116 -7.46 -10.92 5.84
CA PHE A 116 -7.52 -10.89 7.30
C PHE A 116 -8.96 -10.77 7.78
N ASP A 117 -9.26 -11.41 8.90
CA ASP A 117 -10.47 -11.11 9.66
C ASP A 117 -10.31 -9.84 10.49
N ASP A 118 -11.42 -9.35 11.04
CA ASP A 118 -11.44 -8.12 11.81
C ASP A 118 -10.67 -8.23 13.15
N GLU A 119 -10.57 -9.42 13.74
CA GLU A 119 -9.83 -9.65 15.00
C GLU A 119 -8.32 -9.54 14.75
N GLN A 120 -7.83 -10.18 13.69
CA GLN A 120 -6.44 -10.10 13.25
C GLN A 120 -6.02 -8.66 12.92
N LEU A 121 -6.88 -7.90 12.24
CA LEU A 121 -6.58 -6.50 11.92
C LEU A 121 -6.54 -5.62 13.18
N ARG A 122 -7.45 -5.83 14.14
CA ARG A 122 -7.41 -5.13 15.43
C ARG A 122 -6.14 -5.46 16.21
N GLU A 123 -5.73 -6.73 16.24
CA GLU A 123 -4.48 -7.12 16.89
C GLU A 123 -3.27 -6.49 16.19
N ILE A 124 -3.21 -6.48 14.85
CA ILE A 124 -2.14 -5.78 14.11
C ILE A 124 -2.12 -4.30 14.47
N ARG A 125 -3.29 -3.65 14.54
CA ARG A 125 -3.40 -2.24 14.91
C ARG A 125 -2.85 -1.96 16.31
N GLU A 126 -3.23 -2.77 17.30
CA GLU A 126 -2.73 -2.66 18.67
C GLU A 126 -1.21 -2.85 18.73
N LEU A 127 -0.69 -3.78 17.93
CA LEU A 127 0.74 -4.03 17.79
C LEU A 127 1.49 -2.94 17.00
N LEU A 128 0.83 -1.89 16.52
CA LEU A 128 1.46 -0.75 15.81
C LEU A 128 1.29 0.59 16.57
N THR A 129 0.43 0.63 17.59
CA THR A 129 0.06 1.84 18.34
C THR A 129 0.29 1.62 19.83
N TRP A 130 1.53 1.82 20.29
CA TRP A 130 1.97 1.37 21.61
C TRP A 130 1.81 2.43 22.70
N ARG A 131 2.49 3.57 22.56
CA ARG A 131 2.45 4.67 23.53
C ARG A 131 1.47 5.77 23.10
N GLU A 132 1.38 6.03 21.80
CA GLU A 132 0.53 7.07 21.23
C GLU A 132 -0.72 6.45 20.58
N ARG A 133 -1.90 6.85 21.07
CA ARG A 133 -3.15 6.54 20.39
C ARG A 133 -3.32 7.51 19.23
N THR A 134 -3.45 6.98 18.03
CA THR A 134 -3.75 7.77 16.84
C THR A 134 -5.01 7.27 16.18
N ASP A 135 -5.90 8.19 15.82
CA ASP A 135 -7.03 7.89 14.96
C ASP A 135 -6.62 7.83 13.47
N PHE A 136 -5.35 8.06 13.17
CA PHE A 136 -4.80 8.27 11.83
C PHE A 136 -3.63 7.32 11.55
N LEU A 137 -3.75 6.04 11.93
CA LEU A 137 -2.82 5.02 11.43
C LEU A 137 -3.12 4.78 9.95
N TRP A 138 -2.38 5.49 9.09
CA TRP A 138 -2.64 5.49 7.65
C TRP A 138 -2.27 4.15 7.01
N VAL A 139 -2.91 3.81 5.90
CA VAL A 139 -2.47 2.70 5.06
C VAL A 139 -2.67 3.10 3.61
N ASN A 140 -1.58 3.32 2.87
CA ASN A 140 -1.66 3.67 1.45
C ASN A 140 -1.93 2.43 0.61
N MET A 141 -3.04 2.45 -0.13
CA MET A 141 -3.50 1.36 -0.98
C MET A 141 -3.85 1.88 -2.38
N GLY A 142 -3.16 1.39 -3.39
CA GLY A 142 -3.55 1.68 -4.78
C GLY A 142 -4.88 0.99 -5.11
N ILE A 143 -5.84 1.77 -5.61
CA ILE A 143 -7.04 1.32 -6.32
C ILE A 143 -6.80 1.28 -7.82
N GLU A 144 -6.01 2.25 -8.32
CA GLU A 144 -5.67 2.48 -9.73
C GLU A 144 -6.88 2.92 -10.56
N SER A 145 -7.92 2.10 -10.61
CA SER A 145 -9.22 2.40 -11.22
C SER A 145 -10.29 1.56 -10.53
N ALA A 146 -11.54 2.03 -10.54
CA ALA A 146 -12.68 1.18 -10.15
C ALA A 146 -12.85 -0.03 -11.09
N ASN A 147 -12.31 0.06 -12.29
CA ASN A 147 -12.53 -0.87 -13.39
C ASN A 147 -11.51 -2.00 -13.35
N GLY A 148 -11.90 -3.16 -12.83
CA GLY A 148 -11.00 -4.30 -12.70
C GLY A 148 -10.38 -4.77 -14.02
N HIS A 149 -11.08 -4.61 -15.16
CA HIS A 149 -10.50 -4.95 -16.47
C HIS A 149 -9.29 -4.06 -16.82
N LEU A 150 -9.37 -2.76 -16.51
CA LEU A 150 -8.29 -1.79 -16.73
C LEU A 150 -7.11 -2.05 -15.79
N VAL A 151 -7.40 -2.42 -14.54
CA VAL A 151 -6.37 -2.84 -13.56
C VAL A 151 -5.67 -4.12 -14.02
N VAL A 152 -6.39 -5.12 -14.55
CA VAL A 152 -5.79 -6.35 -15.09
C VAL A 152 -4.91 -6.06 -16.30
N ALA A 153 -5.36 -5.22 -17.21
CA ALA A 153 -4.60 -4.84 -18.41
C ALA A 153 -3.25 -4.20 -18.06
N ASN A 154 -3.18 -3.48 -16.93
CA ASN A 154 -2.00 -2.75 -16.48
C ASN A 154 -1.20 -3.45 -15.37
N GLY A 155 -1.70 -4.55 -14.80
CA GLY A 155 -1.03 -5.25 -13.69
C GLY A 155 -1.85 -6.37 -13.06
N GLY A 156 -2.17 -7.43 -13.81
CA GLY A 156 -3.08 -8.51 -13.37
C GLY A 156 -2.76 -9.19 -12.03
N GLY A 157 -1.50 -9.19 -11.57
CA GLY A 157 -1.15 -9.77 -10.28
C GLY A 157 -1.77 -9.00 -9.10
N LYS A 158 -2.12 -7.73 -9.28
CA LYS A 158 -2.75 -6.89 -8.24
C LYS A 158 -4.04 -7.49 -7.71
N ILE A 159 -4.91 -7.96 -8.61
CA ILE A 159 -6.22 -8.52 -8.27
C ILE A 159 -6.11 -9.97 -7.80
N GLN A 160 -5.05 -10.70 -8.15
CA GLN A 160 -4.93 -12.11 -7.80
C GLN A 160 -4.97 -12.35 -6.27
N PRO A 161 -5.69 -13.38 -5.81
CA PRO A 161 -6.35 -14.46 -6.58
C PRO A 161 -7.83 -14.20 -6.99
N PHE A 162 -8.30 -12.95 -6.90
CA PHE A 162 -9.71 -12.59 -7.11
C PHE A 162 -10.05 -12.32 -8.59
N ARG A 163 -11.34 -12.16 -8.91
CA ARG A 163 -11.80 -11.83 -10.27
C ARG A 163 -11.78 -10.32 -10.50
N ALA A 164 -11.57 -9.91 -11.75
CA ALA A 164 -11.61 -8.51 -12.14
C ALA A 164 -12.98 -7.86 -11.86
N ASP A 165 -14.08 -8.58 -12.11
CA ASP A 165 -15.44 -8.08 -11.91
C ASP A 165 -15.75 -7.72 -10.45
N ASP A 166 -15.05 -8.36 -9.51
CA ASP A 166 -15.25 -8.16 -8.07
C ASP A 166 -14.45 -6.96 -7.54
N TRP A 167 -13.58 -6.35 -8.35
CA TRP A 167 -12.58 -5.38 -7.89
C TRP A 167 -13.16 -4.14 -7.20
N GLU A 168 -14.19 -3.53 -7.79
CA GLU A 168 -14.81 -2.34 -7.21
C GLU A 168 -15.42 -2.64 -5.83
N GLU A 169 -16.10 -3.79 -5.71
CA GLU A 169 -16.70 -4.22 -4.44
C GLU A 169 -15.64 -4.58 -3.40
N MET A 170 -14.54 -5.22 -3.83
CA MET A 170 -13.38 -5.47 -2.98
C MET A 170 -12.79 -4.19 -2.42
N VAL A 171 -12.71 -3.12 -3.22
CA VAL A 171 -12.23 -1.80 -2.76
C VAL A 171 -13.18 -1.24 -1.69
N ARG A 172 -14.50 -1.32 -1.91
CA ARG A 172 -15.52 -0.86 -0.96
C ARG A 172 -15.44 -1.63 0.37
N GLU A 173 -15.33 -2.95 0.32
CA GLU A 173 -15.18 -3.78 1.52
C GLU A 173 -13.85 -3.51 2.23
N ALA A 174 -12.76 -3.31 1.50
CA ALA A 174 -11.47 -2.96 2.11
C ALA A 174 -11.55 -1.60 2.84
N ALA A 175 -12.16 -0.59 2.24
CA ALA A 175 -12.39 0.71 2.88
C ALA A 175 -13.21 0.57 4.18
N ALA A 176 -14.31 -0.20 4.12
CA ALA A 176 -15.15 -0.47 5.29
C ALA A 176 -14.40 -1.25 6.38
N LYS A 177 -13.64 -2.29 5.99
CA LYS A 177 -12.85 -3.14 6.88
C LYS A 177 -11.75 -2.37 7.58
N MET A 178 -11.00 -1.55 6.86
CA MET A 178 -9.95 -0.70 7.44
C MET A 178 -10.53 0.30 8.43
N THR A 179 -11.61 0.99 8.06
CA THR A 179 -12.27 1.97 8.95
C THR A 179 -12.79 1.31 10.23
N ARG A 180 -13.52 0.18 10.14
CA ARG A 180 -14.12 -0.49 11.32
C ARG A 180 -13.11 -1.20 12.23
N THR A 181 -11.90 -1.44 11.73
CA THR A 181 -10.78 -2.02 12.50
C THR A 181 -9.81 -0.96 13.00
N GLY A 182 -10.12 0.33 12.80
CA GLY A 182 -9.41 1.47 13.38
C GLY A 182 -8.22 1.99 12.57
N PHE A 183 -8.04 1.51 11.34
CA PHE A 183 -7.10 2.11 10.40
C PHE A 183 -7.73 3.27 9.65
N PHE A 184 -6.89 4.15 9.11
CA PHE A 184 -7.31 5.24 8.25
C PHE A 184 -6.86 4.95 6.80
N PRO A 185 -7.76 4.45 5.93
CA PRO A 185 -7.39 4.09 4.58
C PRO A 185 -7.06 5.33 3.74
N VAL A 186 -5.91 5.28 3.08
CA VAL A 186 -5.47 6.25 2.07
C VAL A 186 -5.44 5.53 0.74
N PHE A 187 -6.19 6.02 -0.24
CA PHE A 187 -6.28 5.39 -1.54
C PHE A 187 -5.59 6.23 -2.62
N SER A 188 -5.06 5.57 -3.64
CA SER A 188 -4.63 6.24 -4.87
C SER A 188 -5.34 5.69 -6.10
N ILE A 189 -5.70 6.59 -7.02
CA ILE A 189 -6.21 6.29 -8.36
C ILE A 189 -5.25 6.84 -9.40
N ILE A 190 -5.17 6.22 -10.57
CA ILE A 190 -4.28 6.63 -11.65
C ILE A 190 -5.13 7.20 -12.78
N LEU A 191 -4.86 8.43 -13.17
CA LEU A 191 -5.42 9.07 -14.36
C LEU A 191 -4.56 8.78 -15.58
N GLY A 192 -5.20 8.46 -16.70
CA GLY A 192 -4.51 8.21 -17.97
C GLY A 192 -3.89 6.81 -18.06
N LEU A 193 -4.46 5.82 -17.38
CA LEU A 193 -4.02 4.44 -17.55
C LEU A 193 -4.12 4.01 -19.03
N PRO A 194 -3.17 3.21 -19.56
CA PRO A 194 -3.27 2.66 -20.90
C PRO A 194 -4.57 1.89 -21.10
N GLY A 195 -5.39 2.35 -22.05
CA GLY A 195 -6.70 1.80 -22.36
C GLY A 195 -7.88 2.44 -21.62
N GLU A 196 -7.65 3.47 -20.79
CA GLU A 196 -8.72 4.17 -20.06
C GLU A 196 -9.71 4.88 -21.00
N THR A 197 -11.00 4.66 -20.75
CA THR A 197 -12.10 5.27 -21.48
C THR A 197 -12.87 6.29 -20.62
N PRO A 198 -13.69 7.18 -21.21
CA PRO A 198 -14.55 8.06 -20.43
C PRO A 198 -15.50 7.32 -19.47
N ASP A 199 -15.99 6.14 -19.85
CA ASP A 199 -16.85 5.31 -18.99
C ASP A 199 -16.07 4.78 -17.77
N ASP A 200 -14.78 4.47 -17.93
CA ASP A 200 -13.91 4.06 -16.83
C ASP A 200 -13.69 5.20 -15.82
N VAL A 201 -13.49 6.42 -16.33
CA VAL A 201 -13.33 7.63 -15.52
C VAL A 201 -14.62 7.93 -14.76
N ALA A 202 -15.77 7.88 -15.44
CA ALA A 202 -17.07 8.08 -14.81
C ALA A 202 -17.34 7.06 -13.70
N ARG A 203 -17.03 5.78 -13.94
CA ARG A 203 -17.18 4.73 -12.92
C ARG A 203 -16.22 4.90 -11.74
N THR A 204 -14.98 5.34 -12.01
CA THR A 204 -14.01 5.65 -10.95
C THR A 204 -14.46 6.85 -10.12
N LEU A 205 -15.04 7.87 -10.73
CA LEU A 205 -15.65 9.01 -10.04
C LEU A 205 -16.77 8.60 -9.10
N GLU A 206 -17.67 7.70 -9.51
CA GLU A 206 -18.71 7.17 -8.63
C GLU A 206 -18.14 6.38 -7.43
N LEU A 207 -17.06 5.63 -7.64
CA LEU A 207 -16.34 4.99 -6.53
C LEU A 207 -15.72 6.04 -5.60
N VAL A 208 -15.07 7.08 -6.12
CA VAL A 208 -14.49 8.16 -5.32
C VAL A 208 -15.56 8.87 -4.48
N ARG A 209 -16.70 9.22 -5.08
CA ARG A 209 -17.87 9.78 -4.37
C ARG A 209 -18.36 8.87 -3.26
N HIS A 210 -18.34 7.55 -3.45
CA HIS A 210 -18.66 6.62 -2.38
C HIS A 210 -17.62 6.63 -1.26
N LEU A 211 -16.33 6.60 -1.60
CA LEU A 211 -15.24 6.61 -0.62
C LEU A 211 -15.24 7.91 0.20
N ALA A 212 -15.69 9.03 -0.37
CA ALA A 212 -15.92 10.30 0.34
C ALA A 212 -16.87 10.18 1.55
N THR A 213 -17.83 9.24 1.49
CA THR A 213 -18.78 9.00 2.59
C THR A 213 -18.17 8.16 3.72
N ARG A 214 -16.91 7.73 3.55
CA ARG A 214 -16.15 6.95 4.52
C ARG A 214 -15.06 7.82 5.13
N ARG A 215 -14.46 7.34 6.21
CA ARG A 215 -13.28 7.97 6.82
C ARG A 215 -12.04 7.57 6.03
N ALA A 216 -11.90 8.11 4.82
CA ALA A 216 -10.84 7.79 3.86
C ALA A 216 -10.39 9.05 3.13
N VAL A 217 -9.19 9.00 2.55
CA VAL A 217 -8.70 10.00 1.60
C VAL A 217 -8.39 9.32 0.27
N VAL A 218 -8.52 10.06 -0.83
CA VAL A 218 -8.24 9.54 -2.17
C VAL A 218 -7.33 10.53 -2.89
N PHE A 219 -6.18 10.05 -3.37
CA PHE A 219 -5.21 10.86 -4.12
C PHE A 219 -5.22 10.47 -5.60
N PRO A 220 -5.48 11.42 -6.51
CA PRO A 220 -5.31 11.18 -7.92
C PRO A 220 -3.83 11.37 -8.28
N ILE A 221 -3.24 10.37 -8.94
CA ILE A 221 -1.89 10.46 -9.49
C ILE A 221 -1.95 10.29 -11.00
N PHE A 222 -0.98 10.86 -11.71
CA PHE A 222 -0.89 10.68 -13.16
C PHE A 222 -0.15 9.38 -13.48
N HIS A 223 -0.56 8.73 -14.56
CA HIS A 223 0.19 7.61 -15.11
C HIS A 223 1.56 8.08 -15.58
N GLU A 224 2.62 7.56 -14.96
CA GLU A 224 4.01 7.85 -15.27
C GLU A 224 4.76 6.53 -15.45
N PRO A 225 4.87 6.00 -16.68
CA PRO A 225 5.51 4.72 -16.93
C PRO A 225 7.03 4.84 -16.88
N TRP A 226 7.66 4.03 -16.03
CA TRP A 226 9.13 3.91 -16.05
C TRP A 226 9.65 3.01 -17.18
N ARG A 227 8.82 2.08 -17.67
CA ARG A 227 9.19 1.13 -18.73
C ARG A 227 8.71 1.60 -20.10
N PRO A 228 9.46 1.32 -21.18
CA PRO A 228 9.03 1.63 -22.55
C PRO A 228 7.70 0.98 -22.98
N ASP A 229 7.33 -0.17 -22.38
CA ASP A 229 6.08 -0.89 -22.66
C ASP A 229 4.94 -0.53 -21.69
N GLY A 230 5.13 0.49 -20.86
CA GLY A 230 4.18 0.96 -19.85
C GLY A 230 3.09 1.91 -20.39
N GLY A 231 3.12 2.26 -21.67
CA GLY A 231 2.25 3.28 -22.27
C GLY A 231 2.87 4.67 -22.27
N GLU A 232 2.08 5.68 -22.59
CA GLU A 232 2.50 7.09 -22.61
C GLU A 232 2.28 7.76 -21.25
N PRO A 233 3.14 8.71 -20.82
CA PRO A 233 2.90 9.49 -19.62
C PRO A 233 1.66 10.36 -19.77
N PHE A 234 0.91 10.51 -18.68
CA PHE A 234 -0.26 11.38 -18.62
C PHE A 234 0.12 12.75 -18.06
N ALA A 235 -0.27 13.81 -18.76
CA ALA A 235 0.04 15.19 -18.39
C ALA A 235 -1.21 16.07 -18.45
N LEU A 236 -1.10 17.30 -17.93
CA LEU A 236 -2.22 18.26 -17.89
C LEU A 236 -2.79 18.56 -19.27
N GLU A 237 -1.95 18.54 -20.31
CA GLU A 237 -2.34 18.78 -21.71
C GLU A 237 -3.26 17.68 -22.26
N ALA A 238 -3.16 16.46 -21.72
CA ALA A 238 -4.01 15.33 -22.08
C ALA A 238 -5.27 15.22 -21.19
N MET A 239 -5.42 16.12 -20.21
CA MET A 239 -6.54 16.10 -19.28
C MET A 239 -7.84 16.52 -19.99
N ARG A 240 -8.83 15.63 -19.95
CA ARG A 240 -10.19 15.87 -20.42
C ARG A 240 -11.04 16.44 -19.28
N ALA A 241 -12.24 16.92 -19.59
CA ALA A 241 -13.15 17.47 -18.59
C ALA A 241 -13.56 16.44 -17.50
N ASP A 242 -13.76 15.19 -17.88
CA ASP A 242 -14.05 14.08 -16.95
C ASP A 242 -12.86 13.74 -16.03
N HIS A 243 -11.63 13.77 -16.56
CA HIS A 243 -10.42 13.66 -15.74
C HIS A 243 -10.29 14.80 -14.73
N PHE A 244 -10.59 16.03 -15.16
CA PHE A 244 -10.54 17.19 -14.29
C PHE A 244 -11.56 17.07 -13.16
N GLU A 245 -12.81 16.68 -13.46
CA GLU A 245 -13.84 16.43 -12.44
C GLU A 245 -13.42 15.34 -11.45
N LEU A 246 -12.86 14.23 -11.93
CA LEU A 246 -12.33 13.17 -11.06
C LEU A 246 -11.20 13.68 -10.16
N PHE A 247 -10.24 14.41 -10.75
CA PHE A 247 -9.11 14.99 -10.01
C PHE A 247 -9.59 15.95 -8.92
N THR A 248 -10.46 16.91 -9.23
CA THR A 248 -10.94 17.90 -8.26
C THR A 248 -11.79 17.24 -7.17
N THR A 249 -12.64 16.27 -7.53
CA THR A 249 -13.46 15.53 -6.56
C THR A 249 -12.57 14.84 -5.52
N CYS A 250 -11.44 14.26 -5.91
CA CYS A 250 -10.51 13.67 -4.93
C CYS A 250 -9.96 14.70 -3.93
N TYR A 251 -9.61 15.91 -4.38
CA TYR A 251 -9.11 16.96 -3.48
C TYR A 251 -10.18 17.54 -2.57
N GLU A 252 -11.42 17.70 -3.06
CA GLU A 252 -12.57 18.14 -2.25
C GLU A 252 -12.94 17.16 -1.13
N ILE A 253 -12.56 15.89 -1.25
CA ILE A 253 -12.75 14.89 -0.19
C ILE A 253 -11.68 15.02 0.90
N ASN A 254 -10.47 15.43 0.52
CA ASN A 254 -9.31 15.42 1.39
C ASN A 254 -9.22 16.68 2.28
N PHE A 255 -9.96 17.75 1.96
CA PHE A 255 -9.91 19.07 2.61
C PHE A 255 -11.31 19.63 2.87
#